data_AF-A0A1H4GEX2-F1
#
_entry.id   AF-A0A1H4GEX2-F1
#
_cell.length_a   1.000
_cell.length_b   1.000
_cell.length_c   1.000
_cell.angle_alpha   90.00
_cell.angle_beta   90.00
_cell.angle_gamma   90.00
#
_symmetry.space_group_name_H-M   'P 1'
#
loop_
_entity.id
_entity.type
_entity.pdbx_description
1 polymer ?
#
loop_
_entity_poly.entity_id
_entity_poly.type
_entity_poly.pdbx_seq_one_letter_code
_entity_poly.pdbx_strand_id
1 'polypeptide(L)'
;METMNRQHAVIAMAKIGRLVKQLRYWIDAEADSDLYFATFDEDISNSNEWSDILYKYLKESSCKTVAEEFERIGLIDDIEKYVNNKNGRLDVRLRPNLICFIKKIHKIEAVVRKIKAENKGEYPDLIPALANERTVDLLQRAVDGGLLDEHYMPLETTTGSQLRVIAYAIATIMKFPNRCKYVYFEKQWNRASYRVSGVPLAQSEQGRVKHEYAMSLYPEADFSSLLQVSSDNDTFYCPYPKQRIKRMYQDLVEGGYIAHYTTLEDFQGIFDANKFAKPVEWIKSQRQLSYFLTEAFTATNKRLVWVKSCCCFRIFGKVPNKECMVSGLGELKRKGVYDTYDPELKNIAKRYNAK
;
A
#
# COMPACT_ATOMS: atom_id res chain seq x y z
N MET A 1 7.58 45.36 -22.71
CA MET A 1 7.06 44.43 -21.69
C MET A 1 7.77 43.11 -21.88
N GLU A 2 8.76 42.81 -21.05
CA GLU A 2 9.37 41.47 -21.05
C GLU A 2 8.31 40.45 -20.65
N THR A 3 7.99 39.54 -21.57
CA THR A 3 7.22 38.33 -21.26
C THR A 3 7.95 37.58 -20.16
N MET A 4 7.36 37.53 -18.98
CA MET A 4 7.99 36.95 -17.81
C MET A 4 8.22 35.45 -18.01
N ASN A 5 9.49 35.08 -18.10
CA ASN A 5 9.94 33.75 -18.52
C ASN A 5 9.74 32.72 -17.39
N ARG A 6 9.13 31.57 -17.73
CA ARG A 6 8.97 30.38 -16.87
C ARG A 6 10.25 30.00 -16.13
N GLN A 7 11.42 30.18 -16.76
CA GLN A 7 12.72 29.90 -16.15
C GLN A 7 12.96 30.71 -14.88
N HIS A 8 12.65 32.02 -14.89
CA HIS A 8 12.81 32.87 -13.71
C HIS A 8 11.90 32.44 -12.56
N ALA A 9 10.66 32.06 -12.85
CA ALA A 9 9.72 31.56 -11.86
C ALA A 9 10.17 30.23 -11.24
N VAL A 10 10.68 29.31 -12.05
CA VAL A 10 11.20 28.01 -11.56
C VAL A 10 12.46 28.21 -10.71
N ILE A 11 13.36 29.11 -11.12
CA ILE A 11 14.55 29.45 -10.33
C ILE A 11 14.15 30.08 -8.98
N ALA A 12 13.22 31.04 -9.01
CA ALA A 12 12.69 31.68 -7.80
C ALA A 12 12.06 30.64 -6.85
N MET A 13 11.25 29.73 -7.38
CA MET A 13 10.64 28.64 -6.62
C MET A 13 11.68 27.70 -6.00
N ALA A 14 12.74 27.34 -6.73
CA ALA A 14 13.82 26.51 -6.20
C ALA A 14 14.56 27.20 -5.05
N LYS A 15 14.81 28.52 -5.16
CA LYS A 15 15.42 29.33 -4.09
C LYS A 15 14.52 29.41 -2.86
N ILE A 16 13.21 29.62 -3.04
CA ILE A 16 12.21 29.57 -1.96
C ILE A 16 12.24 28.20 -1.27
N GLY A 17 12.19 27.11 -2.04
CA GLY A 17 12.20 25.75 -1.51
C GLY A 17 13.48 25.42 -0.72
N ARG A 18 14.63 25.92 -1.17
CA ARG A 18 15.90 25.81 -0.44
C ARG A 18 15.84 26.56 0.89
N LEU A 19 15.43 27.83 0.87
CA LEU A 19 15.32 28.66 2.06
C LEU A 19 14.36 28.05 3.10
N VAL A 20 13.18 27.59 2.68
CA VAL A 20 12.21 26.94 3.58
C VAL A 20 12.80 25.70 4.24
N LYS A 21 13.49 24.83 3.49
CA LYS A 21 14.14 23.64 4.06
C LYS A 21 15.24 24.00 5.04
N GLN A 22 16.04 25.01 4.74
CA GLN A 22 17.10 25.49 5.63
C GLN A 22 16.52 26.07 6.92
N LEU A 23 15.47 26.89 6.83
CA LEU A 23 14.77 27.44 7.99
C LEU A 23 14.17 26.34 8.87
N ARG A 24 13.53 25.32 8.27
CA ARG A 24 12.99 24.19 9.04
C ARG A 24 14.09 23.39 9.72
N TYR A 25 15.13 23.01 8.98
CA TYR A 25 16.27 22.29 9.56
C TYR A 25 16.86 23.06 10.75
N TRP A 26 16.96 24.37 10.63
CA TRP A 26 17.45 25.23 11.69
C TRP A 26 16.52 25.25 12.91
N ILE A 27 15.21 25.43 12.70
CA ILE A 27 14.20 25.38 13.76
C ILE A 27 14.24 24.03 14.50
N ASP A 28 14.45 22.92 13.77
CA ASP A 28 14.47 21.58 14.33
C ASP A 28 15.81 21.22 15.02
N ALA A 29 16.94 21.65 14.46
CA ALA A 29 18.28 21.25 14.91
C ALA A 29 18.83 22.11 16.07
N GLU A 30 18.38 23.36 16.20
CA GLU A 30 19.02 24.33 17.10
C GLU A 30 18.06 24.99 18.09
N ALA A 31 17.34 24.18 18.86
CA ALA A 31 16.58 24.67 20.02
C ALA A 31 17.47 25.38 21.07
N ASP A 32 18.80 25.23 21.02
CA ASP A 32 19.74 25.70 22.06
C ASP A 32 21.00 26.46 21.56
N SER A 33 21.18 26.71 20.25
CA SER A 33 22.40 27.36 19.72
C SER A 33 22.14 28.75 19.12
N ASP A 34 23.10 29.68 19.31
CA ASP A 34 23.07 31.05 18.76
C ASP A 34 23.70 31.12 17.36
N LEU A 35 23.43 30.13 16.48
CA LEU A 35 24.07 30.05 15.17
C LEU A 35 23.59 31.16 14.21
N TYR A 36 24.39 32.22 14.17
CA TYR A 36 24.70 33.14 13.07
C TYR A 36 23.73 33.20 11.87
N PHE A 37 22.75 34.11 11.97
CA PHE A 37 21.84 34.52 10.89
C PHE A 37 22.54 35.04 9.62
N ALA A 38 23.84 35.41 9.69
CA ALA A 38 24.56 35.95 8.53
C ALA A 38 24.64 34.97 7.35
N THR A 39 24.47 33.66 7.58
CA THR A 39 24.41 32.67 6.49
C THR A 39 23.14 32.76 5.66
N PHE A 40 22.07 33.36 6.21
CA PHE A 40 20.76 33.48 5.57
C PHE A 40 20.37 34.92 5.25
N ASP A 41 21.12 35.93 5.72
CA ASP A 41 20.79 37.36 5.53
C ASP A 41 20.49 37.71 4.08
N GLU A 42 21.32 37.25 3.14
CA GLU A 42 21.15 37.50 1.71
C GLU A 42 19.90 36.79 1.16
N ASP A 43 19.70 35.52 1.51
CA ASP A 43 18.55 34.74 1.04
C ASP A 43 17.23 35.29 1.62
N ILE A 44 17.21 35.68 2.89
CA ILE A 44 16.05 36.29 3.54
C ILE A 44 15.74 37.66 2.94
N SER A 45 16.77 38.47 2.65
CA SER A 45 16.59 39.78 2.02
C SER A 45 16.00 39.65 0.62
N ASN A 46 16.45 38.67 -0.16
CA ASN A 46 15.98 38.43 -1.52
C ASN A 46 14.67 37.59 -1.60
N SER A 47 14.28 36.92 -0.52
CA SER A 47 13.11 36.03 -0.48
C SER A 47 11.81 36.69 -0.94
N ASN A 48 11.67 37.98 -0.64
CA ASN A 48 10.50 38.78 -1.01
C ASN A 48 10.42 39.01 -2.52
N GLU A 49 11.55 39.21 -3.20
CA GLU A 49 11.62 39.38 -4.65
C GLU A 49 11.30 38.06 -5.35
N TRP A 50 11.89 36.95 -4.89
CA TRP A 50 11.60 35.62 -5.45
C TRP A 50 10.12 35.26 -5.34
N SER A 51 9.51 35.62 -4.21
CA SER A 51 8.08 35.42 -3.99
C SER A 51 7.23 36.27 -4.93
N ASP A 52 7.62 37.51 -5.22
CA ASP A 52 6.90 38.36 -6.19
C ASP A 52 7.00 37.82 -7.61
N ILE A 53 8.19 37.37 -8.03
CA ILE A 53 8.42 36.76 -9.35
C ILE A 53 7.51 35.54 -9.52
N LEU A 54 7.49 34.64 -8.53
CA LEU A 54 6.69 33.42 -8.58
C LEU A 54 5.19 33.73 -8.55
N TYR A 55 4.76 34.62 -7.65
CA TYR A 55 3.36 35.04 -7.53
C TYR A 55 2.84 35.64 -8.83
N LYS A 56 3.58 36.59 -9.42
CA LYS A 56 3.20 37.24 -10.67
C LYS A 56 3.10 36.21 -11.80
N TYR A 57 4.04 35.26 -11.87
CA TYR A 57 4.06 34.25 -12.93
C TYR A 57 2.86 33.31 -12.84
N LEU A 58 2.56 32.82 -11.63
CA LEU A 58 1.40 31.95 -11.42
C LEU A 58 0.09 32.68 -11.73
N LYS A 59 -0.03 33.95 -11.35
CA LYS A 59 -1.22 34.76 -11.60
C LYS A 59 -1.46 35.02 -13.10
N GLU A 60 -0.41 35.24 -13.88
CA GLU A 60 -0.50 35.54 -15.31
C GLU A 60 -0.63 34.27 -16.18
N SER A 61 0.14 33.23 -15.87
CA SER A 61 0.22 32.03 -16.71
C SER A 61 -0.75 30.92 -16.32
N SER A 62 -1.28 30.93 -15.09
CA SER A 62 -2.05 29.82 -14.51
C SER A 62 -1.37 28.45 -14.68
N CYS A 63 -0.03 28.41 -14.68
CA CYS A 63 0.74 27.21 -15.02
C CYS A 63 0.60 26.10 -13.96
N LYS A 64 -0.15 25.05 -14.30
CA LYS A 64 -0.40 23.88 -13.44
C LYS A 64 0.87 23.21 -12.93
N THR A 65 1.86 22.97 -13.80
CA THR A 65 3.10 22.28 -13.40
C THR A 65 3.86 23.05 -12.32
N VAL A 66 3.94 24.38 -12.43
CA VAL A 66 4.62 25.20 -11.42
C VAL A 66 3.81 25.23 -10.11
N ALA A 67 2.48 25.25 -10.20
CA ALA A 67 1.61 25.17 -9.03
C ALA A 67 1.76 23.84 -8.26
N GLU A 68 1.84 22.70 -8.96
CA GLU A 68 2.05 21.38 -8.35
C GLU A 68 3.45 21.24 -7.72
N GLU A 69 4.50 21.77 -8.36
CA GLU A 69 5.85 21.75 -7.78
C GLU A 69 5.97 22.64 -6.55
N PHE A 70 5.25 23.77 -6.50
CA PHE A 70 5.24 24.65 -5.33
C PHE A 70 4.72 23.94 -4.07
N GLU A 71 3.64 23.14 -4.18
CA GLU A 71 3.09 22.40 -3.04
C GLU A 71 4.08 21.41 -2.42
N ARG A 72 5.05 20.91 -3.20
CA ARG A 72 6.08 20.00 -2.70
C ARG A 72 7.07 20.67 -1.74
N ILE A 73 7.09 21.99 -1.66
CA ILE A 73 7.87 22.73 -0.66
C ILE A 73 7.31 22.49 0.77
N GLY A 74 6.00 22.23 0.88
CA GLY A 74 5.29 21.96 2.13
C GLY A 74 4.90 23.21 2.92
N LEU A 75 4.01 23.05 3.91
CA LEU A 75 3.40 24.13 4.72
C LEU A 75 4.41 24.84 5.61
N ILE A 76 4.36 26.17 5.69
CA ILE A 76 5.31 26.99 6.45
C ILE A 76 4.85 27.35 7.88
N ASP A 77 3.84 26.65 8.41
CA ASP A 77 3.19 26.96 9.70
C ASP A 77 4.17 26.93 10.89
N ASP A 78 5.16 26.03 10.83
CA ASP A 78 6.25 25.89 11.80
C ASP A 78 7.15 27.14 11.80
N ILE A 79 7.55 27.61 10.62
CA ILE A 79 8.33 28.83 10.44
C ILE A 79 7.52 30.05 10.90
N GLU A 80 6.25 30.13 10.55
CA GLU A 80 5.37 31.23 10.96
C GLU A 80 5.23 31.31 12.48
N LYS A 81 5.00 30.17 13.14
CA LYS A 81 4.95 30.09 14.62
C LYS A 81 6.26 30.57 15.23
N TYR A 82 7.40 30.17 14.67
CA TYR A 82 8.70 30.58 15.15
C TYR A 82 8.92 32.10 15.02
N VAL A 83 8.63 32.68 13.85
CA VAL A 83 8.80 34.12 13.58
C VAL A 83 7.87 34.98 14.43
N ASN A 84 6.65 34.50 14.71
CA ASN A 84 5.67 35.18 15.55
C ASN A 84 5.93 35.04 17.06
N ASN A 85 6.82 34.13 17.48
CA ASN A 85 7.21 34.02 18.87
C ASN A 85 8.01 35.26 19.30
N LYS A 86 7.39 36.09 20.15
CA LYS A 86 8.01 37.32 20.69
C LYS A 86 9.16 37.04 21.67
N ASN A 87 9.22 35.83 22.22
CA ASN A 87 10.30 35.38 23.10
C ASN A 87 11.42 34.64 22.34
N GLY A 88 11.31 34.53 21.01
CA GLY A 88 12.30 33.83 20.17
C GLY A 88 13.56 34.65 19.90
N ARG A 89 14.70 33.98 19.71
CA ARG A 89 16.04 34.55 19.47
C ARG A 89 16.27 35.08 18.04
N LEU A 90 15.20 35.33 17.28
CA LEU A 90 15.28 35.83 15.90
C LEU A 90 15.80 37.27 15.86
N ASP A 91 16.82 37.53 15.03
CA ASP A 91 17.35 38.89 14.79
C ASP A 91 16.22 39.85 14.39
N VAL A 92 16.13 40.95 15.13
CA VAL A 92 15.16 42.03 14.95
C VAL A 92 15.21 42.60 13.53
N ARG A 93 16.39 42.60 12.87
CA ARG A 93 16.59 43.11 11.51
C ARG A 93 15.93 42.24 10.45
N LEU A 94 15.91 40.92 10.64
CA LEU A 94 15.38 39.96 9.67
C LEU A 94 13.89 39.69 9.83
N ARG A 95 13.37 39.87 11.04
CA ARG A 95 11.97 39.60 11.37
C ARG A 95 10.98 40.26 10.40
N PRO A 96 11.12 41.55 10.00
CA PRO A 96 10.21 42.17 9.04
C PRO A 96 10.22 41.48 7.67
N ASN A 97 11.39 41.07 7.17
CA ASN A 97 11.53 40.41 5.88
C ASN A 97 10.88 39.03 5.89
N LEU A 98 11.05 38.26 6.97
CA LEU A 98 10.40 36.96 7.14
C LEU A 98 8.88 37.07 7.27
N ILE A 99 8.38 38.05 8.03
CA ILE A 99 6.93 38.33 8.11
C ILE A 99 6.37 38.66 6.72
N CYS A 100 7.08 39.47 5.94
CA CYS A 100 6.67 39.80 4.57
C CYS A 100 6.69 38.55 3.67
N PHE A 101 7.74 37.75 3.76
CA PHE A 101 7.89 36.50 3.01
C PHE A 101 6.74 35.52 3.29
N ILE A 102 6.41 35.27 4.57
CA ILE A 102 5.29 34.42 4.98
C ILE A 102 3.97 34.91 4.36
N LYS A 103 3.69 36.21 4.43
CA LYS A 103 2.49 36.81 3.82
C LYS A 103 2.44 36.58 2.31
N LYS A 104 3.58 36.63 1.62
CA LYS A 104 3.65 36.38 0.17
C LYS A 104 3.46 34.90 -0.16
N ILE A 105 4.01 34.00 0.64
CA ILE A 105 3.81 32.56 0.48
C ILE A 105 2.32 32.21 0.60
N HIS A 106 1.60 32.74 1.59
CA HIS A 106 0.14 32.53 1.67
C HIS A 106 -0.63 33.08 0.48
N LYS A 107 -0.20 34.20 -0.11
CA LYS A 107 -0.78 34.70 -1.37
C LYS A 107 -0.55 33.75 -2.53
N ILE A 108 0.65 33.17 -2.62
CA ILE A 108 0.97 32.15 -3.63
C ILE A 108 0.11 30.90 -3.41
N GLU A 109 0.00 30.40 -2.17
CA GLU A 109 -0.87 29.27 -1.83
C GLU A 109 -2.33 29.51 -2.25
N ALA A 110 -2.85 30.73 -2.03
CA ALA A 110 -4.19 31.09 -2.48
C ALA A 110 -4.34 31.02 -4.01
N VAL A 111 -3.35 31.50 -4.77
CA VAL A 111 -3.33 31.40 -6.24
C VAL A 111 -3.20 29.96 -6.70
N VAL A 112 -2.34 29.16 -6.07
CA VAL A 112 -2.18 27.72 -6.37
C VAL A 112 -3.49 26.97 -6.13
N ARG A 113 -4.19 27.25 -5.02
CA ARG A 113 -5.53 26.69 -4.76
C ARG A 113 -6.53 27.07 -5.86
N LYS A 114 -6.52 28.32 -6.31
CA LYS A 114 -7.39 28.80 -7.40
C LYS A 114 -7.07 28.10 -8.73
N ILE A 115 -5.79 28.06 -9.11
CA ILE A 115 -5.31 27.35 -10.32
C ILE A 115 -5.75 25.89 -10.26
N LYS A 116 -5.64 25.23 -9.10
CA LYS A 116 -6.12 23.85 -8.93
C LYS A 116 -7.62 23.71 -9.08
N ALA A 117 -8.40 24.59 -8.46
CA ALA A 117 -9.85 24.57 -8.57
C ALA A 117 -10.31 24.74 -10.03
N GLU A 118 -9.67 25.65 -10.77
CA GLU A 118 -9.96 25.89 -12.19
C GLU A 118 -9.46 24.73 -13.09
N ASN A 119 -8.37 24.05 -12.72
CA ASN A 119 -7.81 22.91 -13.44
C ASN A 119 -8.38 21.55 -13.04
N LYS A 120 -9.29 21.49 -12.07
CA LYS A 120 -9.93 20.24 -11.62
C LYS A 120 -10.89 19.65 -12.66
N GLY A 121 -11.24 20.42 -13.71
CA GLY A 121 -12.09 19.97 -14.80
C GLY A 121 -13.49 19.58 -14.33
N GLU A 122 -14.18 18.77 -15.14
CA GLU A 122 -15.56 18.34 -14.91
C GLU A 122 -15.73 17.34 -13.73
N TYR A 123 -14.63 16.74 -13.27
CA TYR A 123 -14.63 15.69 -12.24
C TYR A 123 -13.65 16.00 -11.09
N PRO A 124 -13.95 17.00 -10.24
CA PRO A 124 -13.03 17.57 -9.26
C PRO A 124 -12.62 16.62 -8.11
N ASP A 125 -13.37 15.55 -7.92
CA ASP A 125 -13.18 14.56 -6.87
C ASP A 125 -12.31 13.39 -7.31
N LEU A 126 -12.01 13.28 -8.61
CA LEU A 126 -11.18 12.21 -9.16
C LEU A 126 -9.75 12.66 -9.41
N ILE A 127 -8.79 11.75 -9.20
CA ILE A 127 -7.42 11.95 -9.66
C ILE A 127 -7.39 12.09 -11.19
N PRO A 128 -6.40 12.79 -11.78
CA PRO A 128 -6.36 13.05 -13.23
C PRO A 128 -6.43 11.82 -14.12
N ALA A 129 -5.95 10.66 -13.65
CA ALA A 129 -6.00 9.40 -14.40
C ALA A 129 -7.40 8.76 -14.47
N LEU A 130 -8.28 9.11 -13.54
CA LEU A 130 -9.66 8.61 -13.45
C LEU A 130 -10.69 9.67 -13.86
N ALA A 131 -10.30 10.94 -13.95
CA ALA A 131 -11.15 12.07 -14.29
C ALA A 131 -11.53 12.11 -15.79
N ASN A 132 -12.32 11.13 -16.24
CA ASN A 132 -12.95 11.10 -17.56
C ASN A 132 -14.37 10.50 -17.45
N GLU A 133 -15.26 10.95 -18.33
CA GLU A 133 -16.68 10.60 -18.38
C GLU A 133 -16.93 9.08 -18.26
N ARG A 134 -16.22 8.28 -19.05
CA ARG A 134 -16.41 6.82 -19.04
C ARG A 134 -16.01 6.16 -17.71
N THR A 135 -14.99 6.67 -17.04
CA THR A 135 -14.58 6.16 -15.72
C THR A 135 -15.57 6.60 -14.65
N VAL A 136 -16.10 7.82 -14.78
CA VAL A 136 -17.12 8.37 -13.89
C VAL A 136 -18.40 7.55 -13.96
N ASP A 137 -18.90 7.24 -15.16
CA ASP A 137 -20.06 6.36 -15.35
C ASP A 137 -19.89 5.01 -14.64
N LEU A 138 -18.69 4.43 -14.73
CA LEU A 138 -18.38 3.15 -14.09
C LEU A 138 -18.26 3.26 -12.56
N LEU A 139 -17.69 4.36 -12.05
CA LEU A 139 -17.64 4.60 -10.61
C LEU A 139 -19.02 4.92 -10.05
N GLN A 140 -19.86 5.62 -10.81
CA GLN A 140 -21.23 5.95 -10.43
C GLN A 140 -22.06 4.69 -10.16
N ARG A 141 -21.86 3.59 -10.90
CA ARG A 141 -22.52 2.31 -10.59
C ARG A 141 -22.22 1.80 -9.17
N ALA A 142 -21.01 2.04 -8.68
CA ALA A 142 -20.64 1.68 -7.31
C ALA A 142 -21.18 2.67 -6.27
N VAL A 143 -21.41 3.94 -6.66
CA VAL A 143 -22.15 4.92 -5.84
C VAL A 143 -23.61 4.50 -5.72
N ASP A 144 -24.28 4.25 -6.84
CA ASP A 144 -25.67 3.79 -6.91
C ASP A 144 -25.86 2.46 -6.19
N GLY A 145 -24.84 1.59 -6.26
CA GLY A 145 -24.79 0.32 -5.55
C GLY A 145 -24.47 0.43 -4.05
N GLY A 146 -24.28 1.63 -3.50
CA GLY A 146 -24.02 1.86 -2.07
C GLY A 146 -22.65 1.33 -1.61
N LEU A 147 -21.65 1.30 -2.49
CA LEU A 147 -20.27 0.89 -2.19
C LEU A 147 -19.31 2.09 -2.15
N LEU A 148 -19.64 3.18 -2.84
CA LEU A 148 -18.92 4.45 -2.79
C LEU A 148 -19.88 5.58 -2.41
N ASP A 149 -19.35 6.70 -1.93
CA ASP A 149 -20.12 7.94 -1.72
C ASP A 149 -20.18 8.80 -2.98
N GLU A 150 -20.88 9.94 -2.90
CA GLU A 150 -21.04 10.90 -4.00
C GLU A 150 -19.72 11.51 -4.52
N HIS A 151 -18.63 11.38 -3.75
CA HIS A 151 -17.28 11.81 -4.12
C HIS A 151 -16.41 10.65 -4.63
N TYR A 152 -17.01 9.50 -4.94
CA TYR A 152 -16.36 8.28 -5.41
C TYR A 152 -15.36 7.68 -4.40
N MET A 153 -15.56 7.95 -3.11
CA MET A 153 -14.76 7.42 -2.01
C MET A 153 -15.45 6.22 -1.33
N PRO A 154 -14.70 5.27 -0.75
CA PRO A 154 -15.31 4.10 -0.12
C PRO A 154 -16.09 4.46 1.14
N LEU A 155 -17.30 3.93 1.27
CA LEU A 155 -18.04 3.98 2.53
C LEU A 155 -17.36 3.14 3.62
N GLU A 156 -17.66 3.41 4.89
CA GLU A 156 -17.12 2.65 6.02
C GLU A 156 -17.51 1.16 5.97
N THR A 157 -18.68 0.86 5.40
CA THR A 157 -19.21 -0.49 5.21
C THR A 157 -18.54 -1.25 4.06
N THR A 158 -17.87 -0.54 3.15
CA THR A 158 -17.30 -1.13 1.94
C THR A 158 -16.02 -1.90 2.25
N THR A 159 -16.04 -3.19 1.91
CA THR A 159 -14.94 -4.09 2.22
C THR A 159 -13.78 -3.93 1.24
N GLY A 160 -12.57 -4.30 1.67
CA GLY A 160 -11.41 -4.32 0.77
C GLY A 160 -11.57 -5.26 -0.43
N SER A 161 -12.32 -6.36 -0.29
CA SER A 161 -12.62 -7.27 -1.40
C SER A 161 -13.52 -6.62 -2.45
N GLN A 162 -14.53 -5.86 -2.02
CA GLN A 162 -15.40 -5.08 -2.92
C GLN A 162 -14.60 -4.01 -3.68
N LEU A 163 -13.72 -3.27 -2.99
CA LEU A 163 -12.84 -2.30 -3.61
C LEU A 163 -11.89 -2.93 -4.63
N ARG A 164 -11.36 -4.13 -4.32
CA ARG A 164 -10.51 -4.88 -5.27
C ARG A 164 -11.28 -5.27 -6.52
N VAL A 165 -12.53 -5.73 -6.38
CA VAL A 165 -13.41 -6.05 -7.50
C VAL A 165 -13.71 -4.81 -8.34
N ILE A 166 -14.12 -3.70 -7.74
CA ILE A 166 -14.43 -2.44 -8.43
C ILE A 166 -13.21 -1.98 -9.24
N ALA A 167 -12.03 -1.88 -8.59
CA ALA A 167 -10.81 -1.46 -9.26
C ALA A 167 -10.43 -2.39 -10.42
N TYR A 168 -10.52 -3.71 -10.21
CA TYR A 168 -10.23 -4.69 -11.26
C TYR A 168 -11.22 -4.58 -12.43
N ALA A 169 -12.51 -4.44 -12.17
CA ALA A 169 -13.57 -4.35 -13.17
C ALA A 169 -13.36 -3.12 -14.07
N ILE A 170 -13.30 -1.94 -13.45
CA ILE A 170 -13.14 -0.67 -14.16
C ILE A 170 -11.84 -0.68 -14.97
N ALA A 171 -10.73 -1.13 -14.39
CA ALA A 171 -9.47 -1.19 -15.10
C ALA A 171 -9.48 -2.18 -16.28
N THR A 172 -10.28 -3.25 -16.20
CA THR A 172 -10.43 -4.24 -17.27
C THR A 172 -11.29 -3.67 -18.40
N ILE A 173 -12.42 -3.04 -18.08
CA ILE A 173 -13.31 -2.36 -19.04
C ILE A 173 -12.58 -1.22 -19.76
N MET A 174 -11.84 -0.40 -19.00
CA MET A 174 -11.06 0.72 -19.50
C MET A 174 -9.74 0.29 -20.17
N LYS A 175 -9.40 -1.01 -20.13
CA LYS A 175 -8.16 -1.58 -20.69
C LYS A 175 -6.90 -0.89 -20.18
N PHE A 176 -6.84 -0.60 -18.89
CA PHE A 176 -5.65 -0.02 -18.27
C PHE A 176 -4.46 -0.99 -18.37
N PRO A 177 -3.22 -0.48 -18.49
CA PRO A 177 -2.03 -1.31 -18.41
C PRO A 177 -2.01 -2.11 -17.10
N ASN A 178 -1.60 -3.38 -17.14
CA ASN A 178 -1.58 -4.26 -15.96
C ASN A 178 -0.87 -3.64 -14.74
N ARG A 179 0.22 -2.91 -14.96
CA ARG A 179 0.97 -2.20 -13.90
C ARG A 179 0.18 -1.08 -13.20
N CYS A 180 -0.87 -0.57 -13.83
CA CYS A 180 -1.69 0.54 -13.35
C CYS A 180 -3.06 0.10 -12.83
N LYS A 181 -3.40 -1.20 -12.96
CA LYS A 181 -4.74 -1.75 -12.68
C LYS A 181 -5.31 -1.32 -11.33
N TYR A 182 -4.47 -1.29 -10.29
CA TYR A 182 -4.85 -0.88 -8.94
C TYR A 182 -4.25 0.46 -8.50
N VAL A 183 -3.17 0.91 -9.14
CA VAL A 183 -2.40 2.08 -8.69
C VAL A 183 -3.23 3.36 -8.69
N TYR A 184 -4.10 3.54 -9.69
CA TYR A 184 -4.95 4.73 -9.77
C TYR A 184 -6.00 4.75 -8.65
N PHE A 185 -6.63 3.62 -8.38
CA PHE A 185 -7.62 3.49 -7.30
C PHE A 185 -6.99 3.58 -5.91
N GLU A 186 -5.80 2.99 -5.72
CA GLU A 186 -5.04 3.10 -4.47
C GLU A 186 -4.67 4.56 -4.17
N LYS A 187 -4.34 5.36 -5.20
CA LYS A 187 -4.13 6.81 -5.06
C LYS A 187 -5.42 7.57 -4.75
N GLN A 188 -6.52 7.23 -5.44
CA GLN A 188 -7.83 7.86 -5.22
C GLN A 188 -8.32 7.64 -3.78
N TRP A 189 -8.33 6.39 -3.32
CA TRP A 189 -8.90 6.03 -2.02
C TRP A 189 -7.93 6.19 -0.85
N ASN A 190 -6.64 6.43 -1.13
CA ASN A 190 -5.58 6.78 -0.18
C ASN A 190 -5.63 6.01 1.15
N ARG A 191 -5.76 4.67 1.10
CA ARG A 191 -5.83 3.85 2.33
C ARG A 191 -4.42 3.54 2.85
N ALA A 192 -4.15 3.97 4.09
CA ALA A 192 -2.86 3.73 4.75
C ALA A 192 -2.70 2.28 5.28
N SER A 193 -3.81 1.59 5.56
CA SER A 193 -3.79 0.32 6.30
C SER A 193 -3.47 -0.91 5.43
N TYR A 194 -3.80 -0.89 4.13
CA TYR A 194 -3.53 -2.00 3.22
C TYR A 194 -3.56 -1.56 1.75
N ARG A 195 -2.94 -2.37 0.87
CA ARG A 195 -3.04 -2.21 -0.58
C ARG A 195 -4.21 -2.98 -1.14
N VAL A 196 -5.05 -2.32 -1.94
CA VAL A 196 -6.25 -2.92 -2.56
C VAL A 196 -5.90 -4.14 -3.39
N SER A 197 -4.79 -4.07 -4.14
CA SER A 197 -4.26 -5.19 -4.94
C SER A 197 -3.95 -6.45 -4.13
N GLY A 198 -3.58 -6.29 -2.86
CA GLY A 198 -3.19 -7.39 -1.97
C GLY A 198 -4.33 -8.00 -1.16
N VAL A 199 -5.55 -7.45 -1.23
CA VAL A 199 -6.68 -7.94 -0.44
C VAL A 199 -7.15 -9.28 -0.97
N PRO A 200 -7.14 -10.38 -0.19
CA PRO A 200 -7.66 -11.66 -0.65
C PRO A 200 -9.18 -11.57 -0.88
N LEU A 201 -9.66 -12.26 -1.92
CA LEU A 201 -11.10 -12.48 -2.07
C LEU A 201 -11.56 -13.47 -0.98
N ALA A 202 -12.60 -13.08 -0.25
CA ALA A 202 -13.08 -13.85 0.88
C ALA A 202 -13.65 -15.20 0.43
N GLN A 203 -13.26 -16.28 1.10
CA GLN A 203 -13.69 -17.64 0.74
C GLN A 203 -14.90 -18.12 1.55
N SER A 204 -15.28 -17.40 2.60
CA SER A 204 -16.51 -17.66 3.34
C SER A 204 -17.73 -17.24 2.53
N GLU A 205 -18.86 -17.93 2.74
CA GLU A 205 -20.13 -17.66 2.05
C GLU A 205 -20.54 -16.18 2.14
N GLN A 206 -20.58 -15.62 3.36
CA GLN A 206 -20.92 -14.21 3.57
C GLN A 206 -19.89 -13.25 2.94
N GLY A 207 -18.63 -13.69 2.80
CA GLY A 207 -17.59 -12.93 2.14
C GLY A 207 -17.67 -12.97 0.62
N ARG A 208 -18.13 -14.10 0.05
CA ARG A 208 -18.40 -14.30 -1.38
C ARG A 208 -19.52 -13.41 -1.87
N VAL A 209 -20.67 -13.47 -1.20
CA VAL A 209 -21.84 -12.64 -1.50
C VAL A 209 -21.48 -11.16 -1.62
N LYS A 210 -20.61 -10.65 -0.74
CA LYS A 210 -20.19 -9.24 -0.77
C LYS A 210 -19.43 -8.84 -2.03
N HIS A 211 -18.50 -9.68 -2.49
CA HIS A 211 -17.71 -9.34 -3.68
C HIS A 211 -18.39 -9.76 -4.98
N GLU A 212 -19.25 -10.78 -4.97
CA GLU A 212 -20.18 -11.11 -6.06
C GLU A 212 -21.17 -9.97 -6.33
N TYR A 213 -21.70 -9.34 -5.29
CA TYR A 213 -22.52 -8.13 -5.45
C TYR A 213 -21.75 -7.03 -6.19
N ALA A 214 -20.50 -6.74 -5.79
CA ALA A 214 -19.68 -5.76 -6.49
C ALA A 214 -19.38 -6.18 -7.95
N MET A 215 -19.24 -7.47 -8.24
CA MET A 215 -19.05 -7.98 -9.60
C MET A 215 -20.31 -7.77 -10.45
N SER A 216 -21.49 -7.93 -9.86
CA SER A 216 -22.78 -7.78 -10.55
C SER A 216 -23.03 -6.36 -11.11
N LEU A 217 -22.35 -5.35 -10.54
CA LEU A 217 -22.39 -3.96 -11.04
C LEU A 217 -21.65 -3.76 -12.38
N TYR A 218 -20.81 -4.74 -12.76
CA TYR A 218 -19.94 -4.68 -13.93
C TYR A 218 -20.05 -5.97 -14.77
N PRO A 219 -21.24 -6.28 -15.32
CA PRO A 219 -21.47 -7.51 -16.08
C PRO A 219 -20.56 -7.65 -17.31
N GLU A 220 -20.04 -6.54 -17.84
CA GLU A 220 -19.13 -6.52 -18.98
C GLU A 220 -17.66 -6.84 -18.66
N ALA A 221 -17.28 -6.89 -17.38
CA ALA A 221 -15.90 -7.18 -16.98
C ALA A 221 -15.62 -8.69 -16.93
N ASP A 222 -14.55 -9.14 -17.59
CA ASP A 222 -14.08 -10.52 -17.44
C ASP A 222 -13.32 -10.69 -16.11
N PHE A 223 -14.02 -11.28 -15.14
CA PHE A 223 -13.46 -11.59 -13.82
C PHE A 223 -12.68 -12.90 -13.76
N SER A 224 -12.56 -13.66 -14.85
CA SER A 224 -11.91 -14.97 -14.86
C SER A 224 -10.50 -14.91 -14.26
N SER A 225 -9.68 -13.92 -14.60
CA SER A 225 -8.33 -13.78 -14.03
C SER A 225 -8.29 -13.30 -12.57
N LEU A 226 -9.35 -12.65 -12.10
CA LEU A 226 -9.50 -12.23 -10.70
C LEU A 226 -9.96 -13.39 -9.81
N LEU A 227 -10.92 -14.17 -10.33
CA LEU A 227 -11.51 -15.35 -9.71
C LEU A 227 -10.66 -16.60 -9.87
N GLN A 228 -9.70 -16.60 -10.81
CA GLN A 228 -8.59 -17.53 -10.83
C GLN A 228 -7.80 -17.32 -9.53
N VAL A 229 -8.26 -17.99 -8.49
CA VAL A 229 -7.37 -18.61 -7.53
C VAL A 229 -6.43 -19.43 -8.41
N SER A 230 -5.21 -18.96 -8.57
CA SER A 230 -4.24 -19.61 -9.43
C SER A 230 -4.15 -21.08 -9.03
N SER A 231 -4.68 -21.97 -9.86
CA SER A 231 -4.68 -23.42 -9.64
C SER A 231 -3.26 -23.99 -9.44
N ASP A 232 -2.23 -23.25 -9.87
CA ASP A 232 -0.81 -23.57 -9.66
C ASP A 232 -0.31 -23.28 -8.23
N ASN A 233 -1.04 -22.46 -7.45
CA ASN A 233 -0.67 -22.06 -6.09
C ASN A 233 -1.56 -22.64 -4.99
N ASP A 234 -2.51 -23.50 -5.33
CA ASP A 234 -3.48 -24.05 -4.36
C ASP A 234 -2.96 -25.29 -3.65
N THR A 235 -2.15 -26.10 -4.35
CA THR A 235 -1.58 -27.34 -3.85
C THR A 235 -0.05 -27.31 -3.91
N PHE A 236 0.60 -28.11 -3.07
CA PHE A 236 2.04 -28.26 -3.03
C PHE A 236 2.55 -29.02 -4.26
N TYR A 237 3.55 -28.46 -4.92
CA TYR A 237 4.34 -29.21 -5.89
C TYR A 237 5.12 -30.28 -5.14
N CYS A 238 4.93 -31.54 -5.54
CA CYS A 238 5.59 -32.70 -4.98
C CYS A 238 6.19 -33.54 -6.11
N PRO A 239 7.53 -33.58 -6.26
CA PRO A 239 8.19 -34.43 -7.25
C PRO A 239 8.35 -35.88 -6.76
N TYR A 240 7.80 -36.24 -5.59
CA TYR A 240 8.06 -37.53 -4.95
C TYR A 240 6.95 -38.56 -5.19
N PRO A 241 7.26 -39.87 -5.17
CA PRO A 241 6.27 -40.92 -5.35
C PRO A 241 5.18 -40.91 -4.26
N LYS A 242 3.97 -41.37 -4.60
CA LYS A 242 2.83 -41.49 -3.68
C LYS A 242 3.14 -42.27 -2.40
N GLN A 243 4.05 -43.23 -2.46
CA GLN A 243 4.47 -44.04 -1.32
C GLN A 243 5.18 -43.20 -0.25
N ARG A 244 5.93 -42.17 -0.68
CA ARG A 244 6.61 -41.24 0.24
C ARG A 244 5.62 -40.29 0.91
N ILE A 245 4.63 -39.81 0.14
CA ILE A 245 3.51 -39.02 0.68
C ILE A 245 2.71 -39.86 1.69
N LYS A 246 2.42 -41.13 1.37
CA LYS A 246 1.71 -42.05 2.28
C LYS A 246 2.47 -42.25 3.58
N ARG A 247 3.79 -42.44 3.52
CA ARG A 247 4.62 -42.59 4.71
C ARG A 247 4.64 -41.32 5.57
N MET A 248 4.80 -40.15 4.95
CA MET A 248 4.72 -38.87 5.66
C MET A 248 3.35 -38.68 6.33
N TYR A 249 2.26 -39.02 5.64
CA TYR A 249 0.92 -39.01 6.22
C TYR A 249 0.84 -39.91 7.47
N GLN A 250 1.30 -41.16 7.37
CA GLN A 250 1.30 -42.11 8.49
C GLN A 250 2.09 -41.55 9.68
N ASP A 251 3.32 -41.07 9.45
CA ASP A 251 4.15 -40.49 10.50
C ASP A 251 3.48 -39.27 11.17
N LEU A 252 2.77 -38.43 10.41
CA LEU A 252 2.06 -37.27 10.94
C LEU A 252 0.81 -37.63 11.74
N VAL A 253 0.11 -38.71 11.35
CA VAL A 253 -1.03 -39.25 12.12
C VAL A 253 -0.53 -39.88 13.42
N GLU A 254 0.51 -40.72 13.35
CA GLU A 254 1.11 -41.38 14.51
C GLU A 254 1.67 -40.38 15.52
N GLY A 255 2.33 -39.32 15.05
CA GLY A 255 2.81 -38.22 15.90
C GLY A 255 1.71 -37.26 16.39
N GLY A 256 0.46 -37.47 15.99
CA GLY A 256 -0.69 -36.65 16.41
C GLY A 256 -0.58 -35.18 15.95
N TYR A 257 -0.08 -34.95 14.74
CA TYR A 257 0.09 -33.62 14.15
C TYR A 257 -1.12 -33.17 13.32
N ILE A 258 -1.79 -34.13 12.69
CA ILE A 258 -3.02 -33.91 11.91
C ILE A 258 -4.21 -34.62 12.57
N ALA A 259 -5.41 -34.11 12.35
CA ALA A 259 -6.61 -34.67 12.99
C ALA A 259 -6.86 -36.12 12.55
N HIS A 260 -7.30 -36.96 13.48
CA HIS A 260 -7.54 -38.40 13.26
C HIS A 260 -8.57 -38.70 12.16
N TYR A 261 -9.47 -37.76 11.86
CA TYR A 261 -10.46 -37.88 10.79
C TYR A 261 -9.95 -37.41 9.42
N THR A 262 -8.72 -36.89 9.34
CA THR A 262 -8.08 -36.54 8.05
C THR A 262 -7.73 -37.84 7.35
N THR A 263 -8.30 -38.08 6.18
CA THR A 263 -8.01 -39.30 5.42
C THR A 263 -6.72 -39.17 4.60
N LEU A 264 -6.18 -40.30 4.15
CA LEU A 264 -5.04 -40.29 3.22
C LEU A 264 -5.39 -39.57 1.91
N GLU A 265 -6.63 -39.66 1.44
CA GLU A 265 -7.10 -38.98 0.23
C GLU A 265 -7.12 -37.47 0.42
N ASP A 266 -7.63 -36.99 1.56
CA ASP A 266 -7.60 -35.57 1.93
C ASP A 266 -6.16 -35.05 1.94
N PHE A 267 -5.25 -35.83 2.53
CA PHE A 267 -3.83 -35.46 2.59
C PHE A 267 -3.15 -35.50 1.23
N GLN A 268 -3.47 -36.45 0.36
CA GLN A 268 -2.93 -36.50 -1.01
C GLN A 268 -3.47 -35.35 -1.88
N GLY A 269 -4.70 -34.91 -1.63
CA GLY A 269 -5.32 -33.77 -2.31
C GLY A 269 -4.49 -32.50 -2.20
N ILE A 270 -3.75 -32.29 -1.11
CA ILE A 270 -2.91 -31.08 -0.96
C ILE A 270 -1.74 -31.02 -1.96
N PHE A 271 -1.51 -32.08 -2.75
CA PHE A 271 -0.46 -32.14 -3.78
C PHE A 271 -1.00 -32.26 -5.22
N ASP A 272 -2.32 -32.34 -5.40
CA ASP A 272 -2.97 -32.54 -6.70
C ASP A 272 -4.22 -31.66 -6.77
N ALA A 273 -4.15 -30.58 -7.54
CA ALA A 273 -5.23 -29.61 -7.63
C ALA A 273 -6.54 -30.23 -8.13
N ASN A 274 -6.47 -31.29 -8.94
CA ASN A 274 -7.65 -31.99 -9.45
C ASN A 274 -8.33 -32.89 -8.41
N LYS A 275 -7.63 -33.19 -7.31
CA LYS A 275 -8.11 -34.06 -6.22
C LYS A 275 -8.27 -33.34 -4.90
N PHE A 276 -7.92 -32.06 -4.85
CA PHE A 276 -8.02 -31.26 -3.65
C PHE A 276 -9.50 -30.99 -3.32
N ALA A 277 -10.03 -31.74 -2.35
CA ALA A 277 -11.42 -31.60 -1.91
C ALA A 277 -11.55 -30.65 -0.72
N LYS A 278 -10.68 -30.81 0.29
CA LYS A 278 -10.69 -30.00 1.51
C LYS A 278 -9.30 -29.88 2.13
N PRO A 279 -9.06 -28.83 2.94
CA PRO A 279 -7.81 -28.66 3.68
C PRO A 279 -7.57 -29.77 4.72
N VAL A 280 -6.30 -30.02 5.02
CA VAL A 280 -5.85 -30.87 6.12
C VAL A 280 -5.97 -30.12 7.45
N GLU A 281 -6.60 -30.75 8.44
CA GLU A 281 -6.71 -30.19 9.78
C GLU A 281 -5.43 -30.47 10.57
N TRP A 282 -4.68 -29.41 10.87
CA TRP A 282 -3.49 -29.42 11.72
C TRP A 282 -3.89 -29.15 13.17
N ILE A 283 -3.52 -30.07 14.07
CA ILE A 283 -3.99 -30.04 15.47
C ILE A 283 -2.92 -29.59 16.47
N LYS A 284 -1.74 -29.17 15.98
CA LYS A 284 -0.69 -28.55 16.80
C LYS A 284 -0.64 -27.04 16.60
N SER A 285 0.34 -26.38 17.24
CA SER A 285 0.51 -24.93 17.12
C SER A 285 0.83 -24.50 15.68
N GLN A 286 0.47 -23.26 15.34
CA GLN A 286 0.83 -22.65 14.06
C GLN A 286 2.34 -22.57 13.85
N ARG A 287 3.12 -22.42 14.92
CA ARG A 287 4.58 -22.41 14.86
C ARG A 287 5.14 -23.77 14.45
N GLN A 288 4.56 -24.87 14.93
CA GLN A 288 4.91 -26.23 14.50
C GLN A 288 4.51 -26.51 13.04
N LEU A 289 3.33 -26.06 12.61
CA LEU A 289 2.96 -26.13 11.17
C LEU A 289 4.00 -25.39 10.32
N SER A 290 4.36 -24.16 10.73
CA SER A 290 5.34 -23.34 10.02
C SER A 290 6.69 -24.04 9.92
N TYR A 291 7.14 -24.65 11.01
CA TYR A 291 8.40 -25.41 11.07
C TYR A 291 8.37 -26.60 10.11
N PHE A 292 7.33 -27.44 10.21
CA PHE A 292 7.16 -28.59 9.32
C PHE A 292 7.14 -28.19 7.84
N LEU A 293 6.33 -27.20 7.47
CA LEU A 293 6.25 -26.71 6.09
C LEU A 293 7.60 -26.18 5.58
N THR A 294 8.37 -25.54 6.47
CA THR A 294 9.69 -25.03 6.12
C THR A 294 10.64 -26.18 5.79
N GLU A 295 10.74 -27.16 6.70
CA GLU A 295 11.64 -28.30 6.55
C GLU A 295 11.22 -29.21 5.39
N ALA A 296 9.92 -29.45 5.21
CA ALA A 296 9.42 -30.42 4.24
C ALA A 296 9.24 -29.84 2.83
N PHE A 297 8.65 -28.64 2.69
CA PHE A 297 8.11 -28.20 1.39
C PHE A 297 8.83 -27.00 0.77
N THR A 298 9.67 -26.28 1.52
CA THR A 298 10.36 -25.09 0.97
C THR A 298 11.27 -25.41 -0.21
N ALA A 299 11.98 -26.55 -0.18
CA ALA A 299 12.90 -26.91 -1.25
C ALA A 299 12.21 -27.02 -2.62
N THR A 300 10.98 -27.53 -2.64
CA THR A 300 10.23 -27.78 -3.88
C THR A 300 9.24 -26.65 -4.22
N ASN A 301 8.78 -25.88 -3.23
CA ASN A 301 7.74 -24.84 -3.42
C ASN A 301 8.25 -23.40 -3.23
N LYS A 302 9.50 -23.22 -2.79
CA LYS A 302 10.15 -21.92 -2.60
C LYS A 302 9.24 -20.94 -1.82
N ARG A 303 9.10 -19.70 -2.32
CA ARG A 303 8.35 -18.61 -1.66
C ARG A 303 6.83 -18.84 -1.61
N LEU A 304 6.31 -19.83 -2.34
CA LEU A 304 4.87 -20.11 -2.42
C LEU A 304 4.38 -20.99 -1.26
N VAL A 305 5.28 -21.56 -0.45
CA VAL A 305 4.94 -22.45 0.67
C VAL A 305 3.88 -21.86 1.61
N TRP A 306 3.96 -20.55 1.87
CA TRP A 306 3.03 -19.84 2.76
C TRP A 306 1.66 -19.56 2.15
N VAL A 307 1.60 -19.40 0.83
CA VAL A 307 0.34 -19.18 0.12
C VAL A 307 -0.39 -20.52 0.04
N LYS A 308 0.33 -21.57 -0.38
CA LYS A 308 -0.15 -22.95 -0.44
C LYS A 308 -0.62 -23.46 0.91
N SER A 309 0.05 -23.09 2.00
CA SER A 309 -0.38 -23.51 3.34
C SER A 309 -1.69 -22.88 3.80
N CYS A 310 -1.98 -21.64 3.40
CA CYS A 310 -3.27 -21.01 3.68
C CYS A 310 -4.42 -21.71 2.93
N CYS A 311 -4.14 -22.28 1.75
CA CYS A 311 -5.11 -23.07 1.00
C CYS A 311 -5.28 -24.48 1.59
N CYS A 312 -4.17 -25.19 1.77
CA CYS A 312 -4.13 -26.62 2.07
C CYS A 312 -4.32 -26.99 3.55
N PHE A 313 -4.19 -26.06 4.49
CA PHE A 313 -4.25 -26.37 5.93
C PHE A 313 -5.26 -25.52 6.69
N ARG A 314 -5.76 -26.09 7.79
CA ARG A 314 -6.52 -25.39 8.83
C ARG A 314 -5.91 -25.70 10.20
N ILE A 315 -6.02 -24.76 11.14
CA ILE A 315 -5.62 -24.95 12.52
C ILE A 315 -6.84 -24.64 13.39
N PHE A 316 -7.39 -25.65 14.04
CA PHE A 316 -8.65 -25.57 14.78
C PHE A 316 -9.77 -24.94 13.93
N GLY A 317 -9.90 -25.40 12.68
CA GLY A 317 -10.88 -24.92 11.69
C GLY A 317 -10.57 -23.57 11.05
N LYS A 318 -9.51 -22.86 11.47
CA LYS A 318 -9.17 -21.52 10.97
C LYS A 318 -8.04 -21.55 9.94
N VAL A 319 -8.06 -20.61 9.01
CA VAL A 319 -6.96 -20.41 8.05
C VAL A 319 -5.71 -19.94 8.82
N PRO A 320 -4.55 -20.60 8.63
CA PRO A 320 -3.30 -20.15 9.23
C PRO A 320 -2.95 -18.71 8.82
N ASN A 321 -2.51 -17.88 9.77
CA ASN A 321 -2.08 -16.52 9.45
C ASN A 321 -0.64 -16.54 8.88
N LYS A 322 -0.50 -16.16 7.61
CA LYS A 322 0.78 -16.10 6.88
C LYS A 322 1.87 -15.30 7.59
N GLU A 323 1.55 -14.11 8.09
CA GLU A 323 2.52 -13.21 8.72
C GLU A 323 3.01 -13.79 10.05
N CYS A 324 2.09 -14.37 10.83
CA CYS A 324 2.41 -15.06 12.07
C CYS A 324 3.25 -16.34 11.84
N MET A 325 3.03 -17.08 10.74
CA MET A 325 3.87 -18.23 10.38
C MET A 325 5.31 -17.81 10.08
N VAL A 326 5.48 -16.75 9.29
CA VAL A 326 6.81 -16.22 8.92
C VAL A 326 7.53 -15.63 10.14
N SER A 327 6.85 -14.80 10.94
CA SER A 327 7.44 -14.15 12.11
C SER A 327 7.78 -15.17 13.21
N GLY A 328 6.94 -16.18 13.41
CA GLY A 328 7.17 -17.25 14.39
C GLY A 328 8.43 -18.05 14.12
N LEU A 329 8.77 -18.30 12.85
CA LEU A 329 10.04 -18.94 12.47
C LEU A 329 11.24 -18.01 12.62
N GLY A 330 11.07 -16.73 12.26
CA GLY A 330 12.10 -15.72 12.47
C GLY A 330 12.49 -15.58 13.94
N GLU A 331 11.53 -15.75 14.86
CA GLU A 331 11.79 -15.78 16.29
C GLU A 331 12.60 -17.02 16.72
N LEU A 332 12.27 -18.22 16.23
CA LEU A 332 13.04 -19.44 16.54
C LEU A 332 14.49 -19.34 16.09
N LYS A 333 14.73 -18.75 14.91
CA LYS A 333 16.09 -18.52 14.39
C LYS A 333 16.85 -17.50 15.23
N ARG A 334 16.22 -16.37 15.58
CA ARG A 334 16.83 -15.35 16.45
C ARG A 334 17.20 -15.87 17.84
N LYS A 335 16.38 -16.79 18.39
CA LYS A 335 16.63 -17.43 19.68
C LYS A 335 17.65 -18.58 19.63
N GLY A 336 18.13 -18.96 18.44
CA GLY A 336 19.10 -20.05 18.28
C GLY A 336 18.54 -21.46 18.56
N VAL A 337 17.22 -21.60 18.68
CA VAL A 337 16.55 -22.88 19.05
C VAL A 337 15.91 -23.58 17.85
N TYR A 338 16.11 -23.07 16.64
CA TYR A 338 15.48 -23.59 15.43
C TYR A 338 15.79 -25.08 15.20
N ASP A 339 17.05 -25.49 15.39
CA ASP A 339 17.48 -26.84 15.06
C ASP A 339 16.93 -27.93 16.00
N THR A 340 16.58 -27.55 17.23
CA THR A 340 16.10 -28.43 18.30
C THR A 340 14.62 -28.22 18.62
N TYR A 341 13.91 -27.35 17.89
CA TYR A 341 12.56 -26.93 18.20
C TYR A 341 11.54 -28.09 18.23
N ASP A 342 11.56 -28.94 17.20
CA ASP A 342 10.70 -30.12 17.11
C ASP A 342 11.46 -31.25 16.35
N PRO A 343 12.23 -32.09 17.08
CA PRO A 343 13.07 -33.10 16.46
C PRO A 343 12.27 -34.16 15.68
N GLU A 344 11.06 -34.46 16.11
CA GLU A 344 10.20 -35.44 15.47
C GLU A 344 9.71 -34.91 14.12
N LEU A 345 9.16 -33.70 14.06
CA LEU A 345 8.77 -33.06 12.79
C LEU A 345 9.94 -32.90 11.85
N LYS A 346 11.12 -32.54 12.37
CA LYS A 346 12.35 -32.45 11.57
C LYS A 346 12.70 -33.80 10.95
N ASN A 347 12.57 -34.89 11.71
CA ASN A 347 12.84 -36.24 11.22
C ASN A 347 11.81 -36.70 10.17
N ILE A 348 10.53 -36.41 10.36
CA ILE A 348 9.48 -36.67 9.37
C ILE A 348 9.80 -35.95 8.05
N ALA A 349 10.10 -34.65 8.13
CA ALA A 349 10.48 -33.84 6.96
C ALA A 349 11.76 -34.36 6.28
N LYS A 350 12.77 -34.76 7.06
CA LYS A 350 14.00 -35.37 6.52
C LYS A 350 13.72 -36.69 5.78
N ARG A 351 12.88 -37.57 6.33
CA ARG A 351 12.48 -38.83 5.65
C ARG A 351 11.74 -38.55 4.35
N TYR A 352 10.89 -37.52 4.33
CA TYR A 352 10.20 -37.07 3.13
C TYR A 352 11.17 -36.51 2.06
N ASN A 353 12.24 -35.83 2.48
CA ASN A 353 13.22 -35.25 1.56
C ASN A 353 14.40 -36.18 1.22
N ALA A 354 14.56 -37.32 1.90
CA ALA A 354 15.62 -38.28 1.65
C ALA A 354 15.58 -38.78 0.19
N LYS A 355 16.74 -38.89 -0.47
CA LYS A 355 16.80 -39.32 -1.87
C LYS A 355 16.34 -40.76 -2.03
#